data_AF-A0A830BGB7-F1
#
_entry.id   AF-A0A830BGB7-F1
#
_cell.length_a   1.000
_cell.length_b   1.000
_cell.length_c   1.000
_cell.angle_alpha   90.00
_cell.angle_beta   90.00
_cell.angle_gamma   90.00
#
_symmetry.space_group_name_H-M   'P 1'
#
loop_
_entity.id
_entity.type
_entity.pdbx_description
1 polymer ?
#
loop_
_entity_poly.entity_id
_entity_poly.type
_entity_poly.pdbx_seq_one_letter_code
_entity_poly.pdbx_strand_id
1 'polypeptide(L)'
;MTKRVKGVEGDVVLYALDLQNSDELETVVVSMGHVWIEGDNLENSRDSRQFGPVPYALIHSRIFRVVWPPKDFGSIGNKVL
;
A
#
# COMPACT_ATOMS: atom_id res chain seq x y z
N MET A 1 -1.91 -6.78 11.08
CA MET A 1 -1.87 -6.83 9.59
C MET A 1 -0.86 -5.79 9.12
N THR A 2 -0.07 -6.10 8.10
CA THR A 2 0.90 -5.18 7.50
C THR A 2 0.55 -4.99 6.04
N LYS A 3 0.53 -3.74 5.56
CA LYS A 3 0.33 -3.38 4.16
C LYS A 3 1.35 -2.32 3.73
N ARG A 4 1.53 -2.15 2.44
CA ARG A 4 2.39 -1.14 1.85
C ARG A 4 1.58 0.10 1.51
N VAL A 5 2.07 1.27 1.90
CA VAL A 5 1.51 2.54 1.43
C VAL A 5 1.92 2.71 -0.03
N LYS A 6 0.93 2.87 -0.90
CA LYS A 6 1.11 3.04 -2.35
C LYS A 6 0.72 4.44 -2.83
N GLY A 7 -0.11 5.15 -2.07
CA GLY A 7 -0.40 6.56 -2.28
C GLY A 7 -0.73 7.27 -0.98
N VAL A 8 -0.42 8.55 -0.91
CA VAL A 8 -0.72 9.47 0.19
C VAL A 8 -1.70 10.55 -0.27
N GLU A 9 -2.17 11.39 0.66
CA GLU A 9 -3.03 12.53 0.36
C GLU A 9 -2.62 13.28 -0.92
N GLY A 10 -3.59 13.50 -1.81
CA GLY A 10 -3.41 14.19 -3.08
C GLY A 10 -2.89 13.32 -4.21
N ASP A 11 -2.36 12.12 -3.92
CA ASP A 11 -1.93 11.19 -4.96
C ASP A 11 -3.12 10.66 -5.76
N VAL A 12 -2.86 10.45 -7.04
CA VAL A 12 -3.76 9.76 -7.96
C VAL A 12 -3.28 8.32 -8.10
N VAL A 13 -4.06 7.37 -7.62
CA VAL A 13 -3.71 5.95 -7.62
C VAL A 13 -4.56 5.21 -8.64
N LEU A 14 -3.88 4.53 -9.57
CA LEU A 14 -4.49 3.54 -10.47
C LEU A 14 -4.49 2.17 -9.79
N TYR A 15 -5.61 1.46 -9.81
CA TYR A 15 -5.74 0.11 -9.24
C TYR A 15 -6.70 -0.75 -10.07
N ALA A 16 -6.52 -2.08 -10.02
CA ALA A 16 -7.40 -3.03 -10.70
C ALA A 16 -8.60 -3.40 -9.81
N LEU A 17 -9.80 -3.44 -10.41
CA LEU A 17 -11.03 -3.89 -9.75
C LEU A 17 -11.11 -5.40 -9.64
N ASP A 18 -10.76 -6.09 -10.73
CA ASP A 18 -10.68 -7.54 -10.80
C ASP A 18 -9.24 -7.97 -11.11
N LEU A 19 -8.73 -8.91 -10.32
CA LEU A 19 -7.42 -9.50 -10.53
C LEU A 19 -7.41 -10.51 -11.68
N GLN A 20 -8.56 -11.09 -12.03
CA GLN A 20 -8.70 -11.99 -13.17
C GLN A 20 -8.90 -11.24 -14.48
N ASN A 21 -9.35 -9.98 -14.42
CA ASN A 21 -9.56 -9.13 -15.59
C ASN A 21 -8.86 -7.77 -15.40
N SER A 22 -7.54 -7.79 -15.54
CA SER A 22 -6.66 -6.64 -15.32
C SER A 22 -6.90 -5.44 -16.25
N ASP A 23 -7.76 -5.60 -17.25
CA ASP A 23 -8.12 -4.54 -18.20
C ASP A 23 -9.10 -3.52 -17.59
N GLU A 24 -9.77 -3.85 -16.48
CA GLU A 24 -10.63 -2.93 -15.73
C GLU A 24 -9.86 -2.24 -14.61
N LEU A 25 -9.21 -1.13 -14.98
CA LEU A 25 -8.50 -0.24 -14.06
C LEU A 25 -9.36 0.95 -13.67
N GLU A 26 -9.34 1.29 -12.39
CA GLU A 26 -9.93 2.50 -11.83
C GLU A 26 -8.88 3.42 -11.25
N THR A 27 -9.24 4.70 -11.17
CA THR A 27 -8.39 5.73 -10.58
C THR A 27 -9.10 6.35 -9.39
N VAL A 28 -8.35 6.57 -8.31
CA VAL A 28 -8.83 7.25 -7.11
C VAL A 28 -7.87 8.36 -6.72
N VAL A 29 -8.41 9.49 -6.27
CA VAL A 29 -7.63 10.54 -5.60
C VAL A 29 -7.68 10.29 -4.11
N VAL A 30 -6.53 10.17 -3.47
CA VAL A 30 -6.45 9.95 -2.03
C VAL A 30 -6.84 11.24 -1.30
N SER A 31 -7.90 11.15 -0.49
CA SER A 31 -8.43 12.29 0.25
C SER A 31 -7.50 12.77 1.36
N MET A 32 -7.72 14.01 1.82
CA MET A 32 -6.97 14.60 2.91
C MET A 32 -6.99 13.71 4.16
N GLY A 33 -5.84 13.52 4.79
CA GLY A 33 -5.69 12.69 6.00
C GLY A 33 -5.84 11.19 5.77
N HIS A 34 -5.84 10.70 4.52
CA HIS A 34 -5.91 9.28 4.19
C HIS A 34 -4.67 8.77 3.44
N VAL A 35 -4.55 7.45 3.39
CA VAL A 35 -3.55 6.71 2.61
C VAL A 35 -4.22 5.61 1.79
N TRP A 36 -3.67 5.32 0.62
CA TRP A 36 -3.97 4.12 -0.13
C TRP A 36 -2.97 3.02 0.22
N ILE A 37 -3.47 1.88 0.69
CA ILE A 37 -2.64 0.74 1.08
C ILE A 37 -2.96 -0.50 0.26
N GLU A 38 -1.93 -1.21 -0.18
CA GLU A 38 -2.06 -2.47 -0.91
C GLU A 38 -1.16 -3.53 -0.26
N GLY A 39 -1.60 -4.79 -0.28
CA GLY A 39 -0.78 -5.92 0.15
C GLY A 39 0.12 -6.41 -0.99
N ASP A 40 1.31 -6.90 -0.63
CA ASP A 40 2.25 -7.45 -1.63
C ASP A 40 1.75 -8.77 -2.27
N ASN A 41 0.78 -9.46 -1.64
CA ASN A 41 0.07 -10.59 -2.24
C ASN A 41 -1.28 -10.11 -2.78
N LEU A 42 -1.34 -9.83 -4.08
CA LEU A 42 -2.50 -9.22 -4.72
C LEU A 42 -3.76 -10.06 -4.55
N GLU A 43 -3.69 -11.38 -4.77
CA GLU A 43 -4.82 -12.32 -4.76
C GLU A 43 -5.39 -12.59 -3.37
N ASN A 44 -4.56 -12.52 -2.34
CA ASN A 44 -4.95 -12.81 -0.97
C ASN A 44 -4.74 -11.61 -0.04
N SER A 45 -5.23 -10.45 -0.47
CA SER A 45 -5.13 -9.22 0.29
C SER A 45 -6.46 -8.49 0.33
N ARG A 46 -6.96 -8.32 1.56
CA ARG A 46 -8.00 -7.34 1.86
C ARG A 46 -7.36 -6.00 2.17
N ASP A 47 -7.48 -5.06 1.23
CA ASP A 47 -6.80 -3.75 1.27
C ASP A 47 -7.64 -2.65 0.59
N SER A 48 -7.04 -1.49 0.32
CA SER A 48 -7.75 -0.31 -0.19
C SER A 48 -8.49 -0.55 -1.50
N ARG A 49 -8.10 -1.55 -2.30
CA ARG A 49 -8.85 -1.93 -3.51
C ARG A 49 -10.30 -2.37 -3.21
N GLN A 50 -10.56 -2.83 -1.98
CA GLN A 50 -11.87 -3.31 -1.56
C GLN A 50 -12.63 -2.33 -0.66
N PHE A 51 -11.94 -1.53 0.15
CA PHE A 51 -12.56 -0.65 1.14
C PHE A 51 -12.20 0.84 0.99
N GLY A 52 -11.37 1.19 0.01
CA GLY A 52 -10.94 2.55 -0.27
C GLY A 52 -9.75 3.04 0.58
N PRO A 53 -9.45 4.35 0.53
CA PRO A 53 -8.41 4.98 1.34
C PRO A 53 -8.68 4.84 2.85
N VAL A 54 -7.62 4.80 3.65
CA VAL A 54 -7.68 4.59 5.11
C VAL A 54 -7.14 5.81 5.86
N PRO A 55 -7.77 6.28 6.95
CA PRO A 55 -7.24 7.38 7.74
C PRO A 55 -5.82 7.11 8.27
N TYR A 56 -4.94 8.12 8.22
CA TYR A 56 -3.59 8.04 8.80
C TYR A 56 -3.59 7.63 10.27
N ALA A 57 -4.62 8.04 11.02
CA ALA A 57 -4.76 7.75 12.45
C ALA A 57 -4.84 6.24 12.77
N LEU A 58 -5.14 5.38 11.79
CA LEU A 58 -5.17 3.93 11.97
C LEU A 58 -3.79 3.28 11.79
N ILE A 59 -2.78 4.03 11.34
CA ILE A 59 -1.41 3.53 11.21
C ILE A 59 -0.72 3.53 12.58
N HIS A 60 -0.35 2.35 13.06
CA HIS A 60 0.30 2.18 14.36
C HIS A 60 1.82 2.11 14.28
N SER A 61 2.37 1.64 13.16
CA SER A 61 3.81 1.33 13.05
C SER A 61 4.32 1.39 11.62
N ARG A 62 5.62 1.64 11.45
CA ARG A 62 6.35 1.56 10.18
C ARG A 62 7.46 0.52 10.28
N ILE A 63 7.56 -0.38 9.31
CA ILE A 63 8.67 -1.32 9.21
C ILE A 63 9.92 -0.56 8.74
N PHE A 64 11.01 -0.71 9.47
CA PHE A 64 12.26 0.01 9.21
C PHE A 64 13.49 -0.91 9.04
N ARG A 65 13.37 -2.23 9.26
CA ARG A 65 14.47 -3.19 9.11
C ARG A 65 13.97 -4.60 8.81
N VAL A 66 14.66 -5.30 7.92
CA VAL A 66 14.53 -6.75 7.68
C VAL A 66 15.62 -7.45 8.50
N VAL A 67 15.23 -8.48 9.27
CA VAL A 67 16.15 -9.22 10.15
C VAL A 67 16.54 -10.58 9.56
N TRP A 68 15.68 -11.18 8.72
CA TRP A 68 15.88 -12.51 8.16
C TRP A 68 15.26 -12.60 6.74
N PRO A 69 15.83 -13.42 5.83
CA PRO A 69 17.06 -14.22 5.98
C PRO A 69 18.32 -13.35 6.15
N PRO A 70 19.45 -13.89 6.66
CA PRO A 70 20.63 -13.08 6.99
C PRO A 70 21.16 -12.33 5.78
N LYS A 71 20.99 -12.90 4.57
CA LYS A 71 21.31 -12.27 3.29
C LYS A 71 20.52 -10.99 3.00
N ASP A 72 19.32 -10.85 3.59
CA ASP A 72 18.42 -9.71 3.42
C ASP A 72 18.44 -8.79 4.67
N PHE A 73 19.33 -9.04 5.63
CA PHE A 73 19.44 -8.21 6.84
C PHE A 73 19.83 -6.77 6.47
N GLY A 74 18.96 -5.80 6.77
CA GLY A 74 19.19 -4.43 6.35
C GLY A 74 18.05 -3.48 6.71
N SER A 75 18.34 -2.19 6.77
CA SER A 75 17.32 -1.16 6.99
C SER A 75 16.41 -1.04 5.76
N ILE A 76 15.10 -0.91 5.99
CA ILE A 76 14.15 -0.52 4.96
C ILE A 76 14.12 1.01 4.91
N GLY A 77 14.83 1.58 3.93
CA GLY A 77 14.73 3.00 3.57
C GLY A 77 16.07 3.70 3.38
N ASN A 78 16.31 4.15 2.14
CA ASN A 78 16.66 5.53 1.76
C ASN A 78 16.64 5.65 0.23
N LYS A 79 15.46 5.87 -0.35
CA LYS A 79 15.32 6.63 -1.60
C LYS A 79 14.25 7.67 -1.33
N VAL A 80 14.73 8.88 -1.06
CA VAL A 80 13.91 10.10 -1.00
C VAL A 80 13.92 10.65 -2.43
N LEU A 81 12.71 10.96 -2.92
CA LEU A 81 12.31 11.44 -4.25
C LEU A 81 12.15 10.35 -5.32
#